data_AF-A0A2H9T472-F1
#
_entry.id   AF-A0A2H9T472-F1
#
_cell.length_a   1.000
_cell.length_b   1.000
_cell.length_c   1.000
_cell.angle_alpha   90.00
_cell.angle_beta   90.00
_cell.angle_gamma   90.00
#
_symmetry.space_group_name_H-M   'P 1'
#
loop_
_entity.id
_entity.type
_entity.pdbx_description
1 polymer ?
#
loop_
_entity_poly.entity_id
_entity_poly.type
_entity_poly.pdbx_seq_one_letter_code
_entity_poly.pdbx_strand_id
1 'polypeptide(L)'
;MSNKPDWMNEEDQRSEKNLKAGKTENNQVKQLQYVHREPVRKPKAIYIQPSYAQAFDKLVFKQKQAKGKKGSQLAEEMILMLLEKYDESTENL
;
A
#
# COMPACT_ATOMS: atom_id res chain seq x y z
N MET A 1 11.35 42.93 28.96
CA MET A 1 11.63 43.19 27.53
C MET A 1 12.26 41.93 26.96
N SER A 2 11.69 41.36 25.89
CA SER A 2 12.20 40.12 25.29
C SER A 2 13.58 40.40 24.68
N ASN A 3 14.63 39.77 25.21
CA ASN A 3 16.02 39.98 24.83
C ASN A 3 16.39 39.15 23.59
N LYS A 4 15.45 39.01 22.64
CA LYS A 4 15.66 38.24 21.40
C LYS A 4 16.30 39.16 20.35
N PRO A 5 17.44 38.77 19.76
CA PRO A 5 18.03 39.47 18.62
C PRO A 5 17.04 39.59 17.45
N ASP A 6 17.12 40.67 16.67
CA ASP A 6 16.17 40.93 15.57
C ASP A 6 16.12 39.80 14.53
N TRP A 7 17.26 39.16 14.24
CA TRP A 7 17.33 38.01 13.33
C TRP A 7 16.47 36.82 13.77
N MET A 8 16.29 36.65 15.09
CA MET A 8 15.46 35.59 15.66
C MET A 8 13.97 35.88 15.43
N ASN A 9 13.58 37.16 15.52
CA ASN A 9 12.20 37.58 15.25
C ASN A 9 11.88 37.50 13.75
N GLU A 10 12.85 37.82 12.89
CA GLU A 10 12.72 37.66 11.43
C GLU A 10 12.56 36.19 11.03
N GLU A 11 13.32 35.29 11.65
CA GLU A 11 13.22 33.84 11.43
C GLU A 11 11.88 33.27 11.92
N ASP A 12 11.42 33.69 13.10
CA ASP A 12 10.11 33.32 13.65
C ASP A 12 8.98 33.76 12.68
N GLN A 13 9.05 35.00 12.17
CA GLN A 13 8.08 35.52 11.19
C GLN A 13 8.16 34.80 9.83
N ARG A 14 9.36 34.43 9.37
CA ARG A 14 9.54 33.69 8.10
C ARG A 14 8.92 32.30 8.21
N SER A 15 9.15 31.62 9.33
CA SER A 15 8.60 30.29 9.63
C SER A 15 7.07 30.31 9.69
N GLU A 16 6.49 31.30 10.37
CA GLU A 16 5.03 31.47 10.43
C GLU A 16 4.39 31.73 9.06
N LYS A 17 5.04 32.53 8.20
CA LYS A 17 4.58 32.80 6.83
C LYS A 17 4.63 31.53 5.96
N ASN A 18 5.67 30.72 6.10
CA ASN A 18 5.83 29.47 5.36
C ASN A 18 4.79 28.41 5.78
N LEU A 19 4.52 28.29 7.08
CA LEU A 19 3.47 27.42 7.62
C LEU A 19 2.08 27.80 7.09
N LYS A 20 1.71 29.09 7.14
CA LYS A 20 0.43 29.59 6.63
C LYS A 20 0.26 29.40 5.12
N ALA A 21 1.36 29.45 4.37
CA ALA A 21 1.35 29.26 2.92
C ALA A 21 1.41 27.79 2.49
N GLY A 22 1.61 26.84 3.42
CA GLY A 22 1.83 25.42 3.10
C GLY A 22 3.06 25.18 2.22
N LYS A 23 4.01 26.12 2.20
CA LYS A 23 5.20 26.09 1.35
C LYS A 23 6.42 25.72 2.18
N THR A 24 7.21 24.77 1.70
CA THR A 24 8.57 24.53 2.21
C THR A 24 9.56 25.46 1.51
N GLU A 25 10.60 25.89 2.22
CA GLU A 25 11.61 26.83 1.68
C GLU A 25 12.33 26.29 0.43
N ASN A 26 12.39 24.96 0.30
CA ASN A 26 12.97 24.30 -0.87
C ASN A 26 11.89 23.53 -1.64
N ASN A 27 11.30 24.22 -2.63
CA ASN A 27 10.28 23.66 -3.51
C ASN A 27 10.85 22.63 -4.53
N GLN A 28 12.18 22.47 -4.60
CA GLN A 28 12.84 21.51 -5.49
C GLN A 28 13.07 20.14 -4.83
N VAL A 29 12.85 20.01 -3.52
CA VAL A 29 13.04 18.74 -2.81
C VAL A 29 11.79 17.88 -2.95
N LYS A 30 11.98 16.63 -3.37
CA LYS A 30 10.91 15.63 -3.43
C LYS A 30 10.29 15.48 -2.05
N GLN A 31 9.02 15.88 -1.93
CA GLN A 31 8.25 15.68 -0.70
C GLN A 31 7.97 14.19 -0.48
N LEU A 32 7.81 13.78 0.77
CA LEU A 32 7.34 12.45 1.12
C LEU A 32 5.92 12.27 0.59
N GLN A 33 5.79 11.51 -0.49
CA GLN A 33 4.49 11.15 -1.04
C GLN A 33 3.97 9.90 -0.32
N TYR A 34 2.69 9.91 0.01
CA TYR A 34 2.00 8.71 0.46
C TYR A 34 1.93 7.72 -0.71
N VAL A 35 2.76 6.68 -0.67
CA VAL A 35 2.75 5.63 -1.69
C VAL A 35 1.74 4.57 -1.27
N HIS A 36 0.70 4.37 -2.07
CA HIS A 36 -0.17 3.22 -1.90
C HIS A 36 0.62 1.96 -2.26
N ARG A 37 0.93 1.15 -1.25
CA ARG A 37 1.67 -0.11 -1.43
C ARG A 37 0.68 -1.27 -1.46
N GLU A 38 0.94 -2.26 -2.30
CA GLU A 38 0.22 -3.54 -2.24
C GLU A 38 0.38 -4.16 -0.84
N PRO A 39 -0.64 -4.89 -0.34
CA PRO A 39 -0.57 -5.54 0.96
C PRO A 39 0.58 -6.57 1.02
N VAL A 40 1.16 -6.72 2.21
CA VAL A 40 2.27 -7.65 2.45
C VAL A 40 1.74 -9.09 2.39
N ARG A 41 2.32 -9.91 1.52
CA ARG A 41 1.95 -11.33 1.34
C ARG A 41 2.97 -12.25 1.99
N LYS A 42 2.49 -13.37 2.54
CA LYS A 42 3.33 -14.44 3.09
C LYS A 42 3.13 -15.73 2.26
N PRO A 43 4.20 -16.52 2.00
CA PRO A 43 4.05 -17.79 1.31
C PRO A 43 3.34 -18.81 2.22
N LYS A 44 2.34 -19.50 1.68
CA LYS A 44 1.66 -20.63 2.32
C LYS A 44 1.78 -21.85 1.41
N ALA A 45 2.40 -22.92 1.90
CA ALA A 45 2.44 -24.19 1.19
C ALA A 45 1.11 -24.95 1.43
N ILE A 46 0.49 -25.43 0.34
CA ILE A 46 -0.75 -26.21 0.36
C ILE A 46 -0.51 -27.49 -0.44
N TYR A 47 -0.91 -28.63 0.10
CA TYR A 47 -0.91 -29.88 -0.64
C TYR A 47 -2.12 -29.92 -1.58
N ILE A 48 -1.87 -30.04 -2.88
CA ILE A 48 -2.91 -30.07 -3.92
C ILE A 48 -2.65 -31.23 -4.88
N GLN A 49 -3.70 -31.74 -5.50
CA GLN A 49 -3.55 -32.77 -6.53
C GLN A 49 -2.92 -32.17 -7.80
N PRO A 50 -2.09 -32.93 -8.55
CA PRO A 50 -1.43 -32.43 -9.76
C PRO A 50 -2.37 -31.86 -10.82
N SER A 51 -3.57 -32.43 -10.95
CA SER A 51 -4.61 -31.97 -11.88
C SER A 51 -5.10 -30.57 -11.55
N TYR A 52 -5.37 -30.29 -10.27
CA TYR A 52 -5.79 -28.97 -9.81
C TYR A 52 -4.66 -27.94 -9.93
N ALA A 53 -3.41 -28.34 -9.66
CA ALA A 53 -2.25 -27.47 -9.86
C ALA A 53 -2.16 -27.01 -11.33
N GLN A 54 -2.22 -27.95 -12.27
CA GLN A 54 -2.18 -27.65 -13.71
C GLN A 54 -3.36 -26.79 -14.17
N ALA A 55 -4.56 -27.04 -13.65
CA ALA A 55 -5.74 -26.25 -13.97
C ALA A 55 -5.60 -24.81 -13.46
N PHE A 56 -5.07 -24.64 -12.24
CA PHE A 56 -4.81 -23.34 -11.64
C PHE A 56 -3.75 -22.57 -12.43
N ASP A 57 -2.64 -23.19 -12.81
CA ASP A 57 -1.61 -22.53 -13.63
C ASP A 57 -2.15 -22.03 -14.97
N LYS A 58 -3.01 -22.83 -15.63
CA LYS A 58 -3.71 -22.43 -16.86
C LYS A 58 -4.64 -21.24 -16.62
N LEU A 59 -5.36 -21.22 -15.49
CA LEU A 59 -6.22 -20.11 -15.10
C LEU A 59 -5.41 -18.83 -14.88
N VAL A 60 -4.31 -18.92 -14.11
CA VAL A 60 -3.40 -17.80 -13.85
C VAL A 60 -2.87 -17.23 -15.16
N PHE A 61 -2.44 -18.08 -16.08
CA PHE A 61 -1.94 -17.65 -17.39
C PHE A 61 -3.01 -16.88 -18.19
N LYS A 62 -4.24 -17.41 -18.25
CA LYS A 62 -5.36 -16.75 -18.94
C LYS A 62 -5.71 -15.40 -18.32
N GLN A 63 -5.81 -15.34 -17.00
CA GLN A 63 -6.17 -14.11 -16.28
C GLN A 63 -5.05 -13.07 -16.28
N LYS A 64 -3.79 -13.50 -16.31
CA LYS A 64 -2.65 -12.61 -16.47
C LYS A 64 -2.70 -11.91 -17.83
N GLN A 65 -3.02 -12.63 -18.91
CA GLN A 65 -3.16 -12.03 -20.24
C GLN A 65 -4.39 -11.11 -20.35
N ALA A 66 -5.53 -11.52 -19.79
CA ALA A 66 -6.78 -10.78 -19.95
C ALA A 66 -6.92 -9.57 -19.01
N LYS A 67 -6.49 -9.70 -17.74
CA LYS A 67 -6.79 -8.74 -16.66
C LYS A 67 -5.57 -8.30 -15.86
N GLY A 68 -4.37 -8.80 -16.19
CA GLY A 68 -3.15 -8.49 -15.44
C GLY A 68 -3.12 -9.04 -14.01
N LYS A 69 -4.05 -9.93 -13.63
CA LYS A 69 -4.10 -10.49 -12.28
C LYS A 69 -2.90 -11.40 -12.01
N LYS A 70 -2.32 -11.27 -10.81
CA LYS A 70 -1.22 -12.12 -10.34
C LYS A 70 -1.78 -13.41 -9.75
N GLY A 71 -1.03 -14.50 -9.82
CA GLY A 71 -1.43 -15.79 -9.23
C GLY A 71 -1.71 -15.70 -7.72
N SER A 72 -1.00 -14.82 -7.01
CA SER A 72 -1.25 -14.55 -5.59
C SER A 72 -2.63 -13.95 -5.32
N GLN A 73 -3.12 -13.05 -6.18
CA GLN A 73 -4.45 -12.46 -6.04
C GLN A 73 -5.55 -13.50 -6.29
N LEU A 74 -5.34 -14.38 -7.27
CA LEU A 74 -6.28 -15.47 -7.54
C LEU A 74 -6.29 -16.52 -6.42
N ALA A 75 -5.15 -16.75 -5.76
CA ALA A 75 -5.07 -17.61 -4.59
C ALA A 75 -5.81 -16.98 -3.39
N GLU A 76 -5.67 -15.68 -3.16
CA GLU A 76 -6.45 -14.95 -2.15
C GLU A 76 -7.96 -15.00 -2.46
N GLU A 77 -8.37 -14.78 -3.72
CA GLU A 77 -9.77 -14.93 -4.15
C GLU A 77 -10.31 -16.34 -3.91
N MET A 78 -9.52 -17.39 -4.20
CA MET A 78 -9.89 -18.77 -3.91
C MET A 78 -10.08 -19.01 -2.40
N ILE A 79 -9.20 -18.46 -1.57
CA ILE A 79 -9.30 -18.59 -0.11
C ILE A 79 -10.54 -17.86 0.41
N LEU A 80 -10.81 -16.65 -0.08
CA LEU A 80 -12.01 -15.90 0.28
C LEU A 80 -13.29 -16.67 -0.06
N MET A 81 -13.38 -17.23 -1.28
CA MET A 81 -14.51 -18.07 -1.69
C MET A 81 -14.68 -19.31 -0.79
N LEU A 82 -13.59 -19.88 -0.30
CA LEU A 82 -13.65 -20.98 0.66
C LEU A 82 -14.15 -20.52 2.02
N LEU A 83 -13.65 -19.40 2.55
CA LEU A 83 -14.09 -18.85 3.83
C LEU A 83 -15.59 -18.50 3.79
N GLU A 84 -16.03 -17.81 2.74
CA GLU A 84 -17.44 -17.49 2.51
C GLU A 84 -18.32 -18.75 2.48
N LYS A 85 -17.85 -19.82 1.84
CA LYS A 85 -18.59 -21.09 1.78
C LYS A 85 -18.79 -21.74 3.15
N TYR A 86 -17.89 -21.48 4.11
CA TYR A 86 -17.93 -22.04 5.46
C TYR A 86 -18.38 -21.00 6.51
N ASP A 87 -18.96 -19.88 6.09
CA ASP A 87 -19.40 -18.76 6.96
C ASP A 87 -18.28 -18.19 7.86
N GLU A 88 -17.03 -18.27 7.39
CA GLU A 88 -15.85 -17.70 8.04
C GLU A 88 -15.48 -16.35 7.43
N SER A 89 -14.86 -15.45 8.20
CA SER A 89 -14.46 -14.10 7.74
C SER A 89 -13.04 -13.73 8.18
N THR A 90 -12.36 -12.93 7.36
CA THR A 90 -11.07 -12.33 7.69
C THR A 90 -11.18 -11.06 8.52
N GLU A 91 -12.38 -10.53 8.75
CA GLU A 91 -12.59 -9.23 9.42
C GLU A 91 -12.28 -9.26 10.93
N ASN A 92 -12.10 -10.45 11.51
CA ASN A 92 -11.78 -10.64 12.93
C ASN A 92 -10.40 -11.29 13.20
N LEU A 93 -9.47 -11.25 12.23
CA LEU A 93 -8.11 -11.80 12.31
C LEU A 93 -7.04 -10.70 12.26
#